data_AF-A0A0F9CU25-F1
#
_entry.id   AF-A0A0F9CU25-F1
#
_cell.length_a   1.000
_cell.length_b   1.000
_cell.length_c   1.000
_cell.angle_alpha   90.00
_cell.angle_beta   90.00
_cell.angle_gamma   90.00
#
_symmetry.space_group_name_H-M   'P 1'
#
loop_
_entity.id
_entity.type
_entity.pdbx_description
1 polymer ?
#
loop_
_entity_poly.entity_id
_entity_poly.type
_entity_poly.pdbx_seq_one_letter_code
_entity_poly.pdbx_strand_id
1 'polypeptide(L)'
;MNRTPIKDALTDVALGAKLTVGGWVRTLRSSKGGFSFITLNDGSCLATIQVVADGSLANYADEIVHLSAGCSVVVTGTLAESQGKGQTVEIQAEQVRVIGTADAERYPIQPKRHSFEFLRTQAHLRPRTNTFGAVARFRKSGKKE
;
A
#
# COMPACT_ATOMS: atom_id res chain seq x y z
N MET A 1 1.81 16.13 -9.27
CA MET A 1 2.24 14.73 -9.52
C MET A 1 1.02 13.95 -9.95
N ASN A 2 1.00 13.40 -11.17
CA ASN A 2 -0.16 12.63 -11.65
C ASN A 2 -0.09 11.22 -11.05
N ARG A 3 -1.04 10.87 -10.18
CA ARG A 3 -1.03 9.62 -9.41
C ARG A 3 -2.28 8.81 -9.77
N THR A 4 -2.07 7.55 -10.09
CA THR A 4 -3.15 6.59 -10.33
C THR A 4 -3.66 6.07 -8.97
N PRO A 5 -4.96 6.19 -8.67
CA PRO A 5 -5.55 5.53 -7.51
C PRO A 5 -5.41 4.01 -7.61
N ILE A 6 -5.19 3.33 -6.48
CA ILE A 6 -5.05 1.86 -6.48
C ILE A 6 -6.30 1.17 -7.02
N LYS A 7 -7.50 1.72 -6.74
CA LYS A 7 -8.75 1.19 -7.32
C LYS A 7 -8.67 1.10 -8.85
N ASP A 8 -8.13 2.12 -9.51
CA ASP A 8 -8.09 2.21 -10.98
C ASP A 8 -6.95 1.34 -11.52
N ALA A 9 -5.82 1.25 -10.80
CA ALA A 9 -4.73 0.34 -11.15
C ALA A 9 -5.14 -1.15 -11.12
N LEU A 10 -6.19 -1.50 -10.36
CA LEU A 10 -6.73 -2.85 -10.27
C LEU A 10 -7.80 -3.17 -11.32
N THR A 11 -8.43 -2.16 -11.94
CA THR A 11 -9.59 -2.34 -12.83
C THR A 11 -9.43 -1.77 -14.23
N ASP A 12 -8.79 -0.60 -14.36
CA ASP A 12 -8.89 0.24 -15.56
C ASP A 12 -7.54 0.45 -16.26
N VAL A 13 -6.44 0.00 -15.66
CA VAL A 13 -5.10 0.12 -16.24
C VAL A 13 -4.69 -1.18 -16.92
N ALA A 14 -4.28 -1.07 -18.18
CA ALA A 14 -3.78 -2.21 -18.95
C ALA A 14 -2.44 -2.73 -18.40
N LEU A 15 -2.23 -4.04 -18.54
CA LEU A 15 -0.94 -4.67 -18.27
C LEU A 15 0.16 -4.07 -19.17
N GLY A 16 1.36 -3.95 -18.62
CA GLY A 16 2.51 -3.31 -19.28
C GLY A 16 2.50 -1.78 -19.22
N ALA A 17 1.42 -1.15 -18.74
CA ALA A 17 1.38 0.31 -18.60
C ALA A 17 2.26 0.79 -17.44
N LYS A 18 2.97 1.90 -17.67
CA LYS A 18 3.64 2.63 -16.60
C LYS A 18 2.66 3.47 -15.81
N LEU A 19 2.76 3.41 -14.48
CA LEU A 19 1.91 4.16 -13.57
C LEU A 19 2.65 4.55 -12.30
N THR A 20 2.09 5.55 -11.62
CA THR A 20 2.59 5.99 -10.32
C THR A 20 1.48 5.87 -9.28
N VAL A 21 1.71 5.04 -8.27
CA VAL A 21 0.84 4.92 -7.10
C VAL A 21 1.51 5.52 -5.88
N GLY A 22 0.72 5.78 -4.86
CA GLY A 22 1.24 6.19 -3.56
C GLY A 22 0.28 5.77 -2.47
N GLY A 23 0.76 5.59 -1.26
CA GLY A 23 -0.09 5.11 -0.17
C GLY A 23 0.71 4.73 1.05
N TRP A 24 0.07 3.96 1.92
CA TRP A 24 0.65 3.44 3.15
C TRP A 24 0.96 1.96 3.02
N VAL A 25 2.16 1.60 3.45
CA VAL A 25 2.62 0.21 3.54
C VAL A 25 1.76 -0.50 4.58
N ARG A 26 1.19 -1.62 4.17
CA ARG A 26 0.41 -2.53 5.04
C ARG A 26 1.33 -3.60 5.61
N THR A 27 2.17 -4.17 4.76
CA THR A 27 3.16 -5.20 5.09
C THR A 27 4.34 -5.10 4.13
N LEU A 28 5.52 -5.44 4.62
CA LEU A 28 6.74 -5.68 3.83
C LEU A 28 7.13 -7.15 4.03
N ARG A 29 7.46 -7.85 2.94
CA ARG A 29 8.04 -9.20 3.00
C ARG A 29 9.27 -9.26 2.12
N SER A 30 10.44 -9.48 2.71
CA SER A 30 11.70 -9.63 1.98
C SER A 30 11.92 -11.09 1.58
N SER A 31 12.31 -11.30 0.33
CA SER A 31 12.69 -12.61 -0.21
C SER A 31 14.19 -12.83 -0.09
N LYS A 32 14.60 -14.09 0.08
CA LYS A 32 16.02 -14.49 -0.03
C LYS A 32 16.59 -14.26 -1.44
N GLY A 33 15.72 -14.13 -2.44
CA GLY A 33 16.09 -13.87 -3.83
C GLY A 33 16.46 -12.42 -4.16
N GLY A 34 16.62 -11.55 -3.15
CA GLY A 34 17.08 -10.16 -3.37
C GLY A 34 15.99 -9.18 -3.79
N PHE A 35 14.72 -9.48 -3.55
CA PHE A 35 13.60 -8.57 -3.80
C PHE A 35 12.64 -8.52 -2.60
N SER A 36 11.86 -7.45 -2.51
CA SER A 36 10.88 -7.23 -1.45
C SER A 36 9.48 -7.04 -2.01
N PHE A 37 8.50 -7.65 -1.35
CA PHE A 37 7.08 -7.46 -1.64
C PHE A 37 6.50 -6.45 -0.67
N ILE A 38 6.08 -5.30 -1.20
CA ILE A 38 5.42 -4.24 -0.44
C ILE A 38 3.93 -4.29 -0.76
N THR A 39 3.10 -4.47 0.26
CA THR A 39 1.65 -4.38 0.12
C THR A 39 1.20 -2.95 0.40
N LEU A 40 0.61 -2.28 -0.59
CA LEU A 40 0.25 -0.87 -0.51
C LEU A 40 -1.27 -0.67 -0.49
N ASN A 41 -1.74 0.29 0.32
CA ASN A 41 -3.11 0.76 0.30
C ASN A 41 -3.16 2.30 0.33
N ASP A 42 -4.09 2.88 -0.40
CA ASP A 42 -4.27 4.33 -0.49
C ASP A 42 -5.66 4.80 -0.01
N GLY A 43 -6.47 3.88 0.51
CA GLY A 43 -7.84 4.12 0.93
C GLY A 43 -8.89 4.22 -0.20
N SER A 44 -8.48 4.23 -1.47
CA SER A 44 -9.39 4.35 -2.63
C SER A 44 -10.32 3.14 -2.76
N CYS A 45 -9.84 1.95 -2.38
CA CYS A 45 -10.59 0.71 -2.26
C CYS A 45 -10.20 -0.06 -1.00
N LEU A 46 -10.93 -1.16 -0.73
CA LEU A 46 -10.58 -2.10 0.35
C LEU A 46 -9.33 -2.95 -0.01
N ALA A 47 -9.20 -3.28 -1.29
CA ALA A 47 -8.09 -4.05 -1.81
C ALA A 47 -6.75 -3.31 -1.70
N THR A 48 -5.68 -4.08 -1.74
CA THR A 48 -4.29 -3.62 -1.76
C THR A 48 -3.66 -3.99 -3.08
N ILE A 49 -2.62 -3.26 -3.48
CA ILE A 49 -1.77 -3.65 -4.61
C ILE A 49 -0.42 -4.15 -4.09
N GLN A 50 0.10 -5.20 -4.70
CA GLN A 50 1.45 -5.67 -4.44
C GLN A 50 2.44 -4.89 -5.30
N VAL A 51 3.54 -4.47 -4.70
CA VAL A 51 4.69 -3.88 -5.37
C VAL A 51 5.86 -4.81 -5.17
N VAL A 52 6.54 -5.17 -6.25
CA VAL A 52 7.79 -5.92 -6.24
C VAL A 52 8.92 -4.92 -6.38
N ALA A 53 9.70 -4.77 -5.32
CA ALA A 53 10.89 -3.92 -5.28
C ALA A 53 12.13 -4.81 -5.46
N ASP A 54 12.82 -4.66 -6.58
CA ASP A 54 14.04 -5.39 -6.87
C ASP A 54 15.23 -4.82 -6.07
N GLY A 55 16.18 -5.69 -5.74
CA GLY A 55 17.39 -5.34 -4.99
C GLY A 55 18.34 -4.38 -5.72
N SER A 56 18.19 -4.24 -7.04
CA SER A 56 18.93 -3.28 -7.87
C SER A 56 18.44 -1.84 -7.72
N LEU A 57 17.31 -1.59 -7.04
CA LEU A 57 16.84 -0.22 -6.78
C LEU A 57 17.86 0.54 -5.91
N ALA A 58 18.16 1.78 -6.30
CA ALA A 58 19.24 2.57 -5.70
C ALA A 58 19.13 2.74 -4.17
N ASN A 59 17.91 2.83 -3.63
CA ASN A 59 17.65 2.96 -2.20
C ASN A 59 17.16 1.66 -1.54
N TYR A 60 17.37 0.51 -2.19
CA TYR A 60 16.84 -0.76 -1.70
C TYR A 60 17.39 -1.11 -0.32
N ALA A 61 18.73 -1.13 -0.19
CA ALA A 61 19.42 -1.53 1.02
C ALA A 61 19.24 -0.54 2.18
N ASP A 62 19.12 0.76 1.88
CA ASP A 62 19.11 1.82 2.89
C ASP A 62 17.70 2.23 3.33
N GLU A 63 16.69 2.07 2.48
CA GLU A 63 15.33 2.53 2.76
C GLU A 63 14.28 1.43 2.62
N ILE A 64 14.25 0.73 1.48
CA ILE A 64 13.14 -0.17 1.14
C ILE A 64 13.05 -1.37 2.09
N VAL A 65 14.19 -2.01 2.39
CA VAL A 65 14.24 -3.16 3.31
C VAL A 65 13.85 -2.81 4.75
N HIS A 66 13.84 -1.53 5.10
CA HIS A 66 13.49 -1.02 6.42
C HIS A 66 12.04 -0.50 6.50
N LEU A 67 11.25 -0.59 5.43
CA LEU A 67 9.86 -0.18 5.46
C LEU A 67 9.02 -1.03 6.43
N SER A 68 8.14 -0.38 7.15
CA SER A 68 7.23 -1.01 8.12
C SER A 68 5.77 -0.63 7.83
N ALA A 69 4.84 -1.24 8.57
CA ALA A 69 3.43 -0.88 8.50
C ALA A 69 3.24 0.60 8.89
N GLY A 70 2.54 1.35 8.04
CA GLY A 70 2.29 2.78 8.25
C GLY A 70 3.27 3.72 7.54
N CYS A 71 4.41 3.24 7.04
CA CYS A 71 5.28 4.02 6.17
C CYS A 71 4.50 4.50 4.94
N SER A 72 4.77 5.72 4.48
CA SER A 72 4.18 6.27 3.26
C SER A 72 5.20 6.29 2.13
N VAL A 73 4.80 5.77 0.97
CA VAL A 73 5.67 5.65 -0.20
C VAL A 73 4.93 6.09 -1.47
N VAL A 74 5.71 6.51 -2.45
CA VAL A 74 5.28 6.72 -3.83
C VAL A 74 6.09 5.79 -4.72
N VAL A 75 5.42 4.98 -5.52
CA VAL A 75 6.02 3.97 -6.37
C VAL A 75 5.68 4.29 -7.82
N THR A 76 6.70 4.36 -8.66
CA THR A 76 6.55 4.38 -10.12
C THR A 76 7.06 3.06 -10.67
N GLY A 77 6.31 2.46 -11.56
CA GLY A 77 6.66 1.17 -12.13
C GLY A 77 5.69 0.72 -13.20
N THR A 78 5.84 -0.53 -13.60
CA THR A 78 5.04 -1.15 -14.66
C THR A 78 4.04 -2.13 -14.04
N LEU A 79 2.77 -2.07 -14.47
CA LEU A 79 1.75 -3.04 -14.06
C LEU A 79 2.00 -4.38 -14.77
N ALA A 80 2.07 -5.46 -14.02
CA ALA A 80 2.29 -6.81 -14.53
C ALA A 80 1.28 -7.78 -13.93
N GLU A 81 1.10 -8.94 -14.57
CA GLU A 81 0.35 -10.03 -13.98
C GLU A 81 1.08 -10.55 -12.75
N SER A 82 0.34 -10.75 -11.66
CA SER A 82 0.92 -11.30 -10.45
C SER A 82 1.05 -12.81 -10.55
N GLN A 83 2.22 -13.32 -10.18
CA GLN A 83 2.47 -14.76 -10.01
C GLN A 83 1.99 -15.29 -8.64
N GLY A 84 1.60 -14.40 -7.72
CA GLY A 84 1.14 -14.74 -6.37
C GLY A 84 -0.34 -15.13 -6.32
N LYS A 85 -0.67 -16.14 -5.51
CA LYS A 85 -2.07 -16.53 -5.25
C LYS A 85 -2.82 -15.42 -4.52
N GLY A 86 -4.02 -15.07 -5.02
CA GLY A 86 -4.94 -14.12 -4.36
C GLY A 86 -4.83 -12.68 -4.84
N GLN A 87 -4.01 -12.40 -5.85
CA GLN A 87 -3.92 -11.09 -6.50
C GLN A 87 -3.72 -11.29 -8.01
N THR A 88 -4.41 -10.47 -8.82
CA THR A 88 -4.39 -10.58 -10.28
C THR A 88 -3.22 -9.82 -10.90
N VAL A 89 -2.83 -8.70 -10.30
CA VAL A 89 -1.79 -7.80 -10.80
C VAL A 89 -0.85 -7.35 -9.70
N GLU A 90 0.35 -6.96 -10.09
CA GLU A 90 1.36 -6.35 -9.23
C GLU A 90 2.12 -5.26 -9.99
N ILE A 91 2.84 -4.40 -9.26
CA ILE A 91 3.68 -3.36 -9.85
C ILE A 91 5.13 -3.79 -9.72
N GLN A 92 5.81 -3.93 -10.85
CA GLN A 92 7.27 -4.05 -10.90
C GLN A 92 7.86 -2.64 -10.71
N ALA A 93 8.46 -2.38 -9.56
CA ALA A 93 8.92 -1.05 -9.20
C ALA A 93 10.18 -0.67 -9.97
N GLU A 94 10.12 0.47 -10.67
CA GLU A 94 11.29 1.12 -11.26
C GLU A 94 11.86 2.17 -10.30
N GLN A 95 10.99 2.75 -9.46
CA GLN A 95 11.37 3.72 -8.46
C GLN A 95 10.45 3.61 -7.24
N VAL A 96 11.04 3.58 -6.04
CA VAL A 96 10.31 3.69 -4.77
C VAL A 96 10.85 4.90 -4.01
N ARG A 97 9.98 5.89 -3.78
CA ARG A 97 10.28 7.07 -2.97
C ARG A 97 9.62 6.94 -1.61
N VAL A 98 10.41 6.92 -0.55
CA VAL A 98 9.88 6.98 0.81
C VAL A 98 9.54 8.43 1.14
N ILE A 99 8.29 8.69 1.50
CA ILE A 99 7.78 10.03 1.83
C ILE A 99 7.79 10.25 3.35
N GLY A 100 7.54 9.18 4.10
CA GLY A 100 7.51 9.23 5.55
C GLY A 100 7.68 7.84 6.13
N THR A 101 8.49 7.74 7.16
CA THR A 101 8.75 6.50 7.89
C THR A 101 7.76 6.34 9.05
N ALA A 102 7.54 5.10 9.47
CA ALA A 102 6.79 4.77 10.66
C ALA A 102 7.63 3.80 11.49
N ASP A 103 7.71 4.05 12.78
CA ASP A 103 8.36 3.14 13.73
C ASP A 103 7.45 1.94 13.96
N ALA A 104 7.95 0.74 13.62
CA ALA A 104 7.21 -0.50 13.73
C ALA A 104 6.79 -0.82 15.18
N GLU A 105 7.54 -0.38 16.20
CA GLU A 105 7.21 -0.66 17.60
C GLU A 105 6.17 0.32 18.13
N ARG A 106 6.19 1.57 17.64
CA ARG A 106 5.30 2.64 18.10
C ARG A 106 4.02 2.74 17.28
N TYR A 107 3.97 2.17 16.08
CA TYR A 107 2.78 2.27 15.23
C TYR A 107 1.63 1.46 15.84
N PRO A 108 0.51 2.10 16.23
CA PRO A 108 -0.51 1.44 17.03
C PRO A 108 -1.40 0.49 16.22
N ILE A 109 -1.54 0.72 14.91
CA ILE A 109 -2.39 -0.09 14.02
C ILE A 109 -1.54 -1.14 13.29
N GLN A 110 -0.97 -2.04 14.08
CA GLN A 110 -0.28 -3.23 13.57
C GLN A 110 -1.22 -4.08 12.70
N PRO A 111 -0.70 -4.91 11.76
CA PRO A 111 -1.48 -5.78 10.89
C PRO A 111 -2.06 -7.00 11.63
N LYS A 112 -2.79 -6.73 12.71
CA LYS A 112 -3.52 -7.67 13.56
C LYS A 112 -4.91 -7.14 13.84
N ARG A 113 -5.79 -7.98 14.36
CA ARG A 113 -7.13 -7.55 14.78
C ARG A 113 -7.03 -6.64 16.01
N HIS A 114 -7.75 -5.52 15.96
CA HIS A 114 -7.89 -4.59 17.08
C HIS A 114 -9.36 -4.47 17.48
N SER A 115 -9.63 -4.18 18.76
CA SER A 115 -10.98 -3.89 19.22
C SER A 115 -11.46 -2.52 18.70
N PHE A 116 -12.77 -2.32 18.63
CA PHE A 116 -13.31 -1.02 18.22
C PHE A 116 -13.04 0.06 19.26
N GLU A 117 -12.98 -0.31 20.55
CA GLU A 117 -12.63 0.57 21.66
C GLU A 117 -11.23 1.14 21.48
N PHE A 118 -10.25 0.29 21.16
CA PHE A 118 -8.90 0.73 20.86
C PHE A 118 -8.86 1.62 19.60
N LEU A 119 -9.53 1.24 18.52
CA LEU A 119 -9.56 2.04 17.30
C LEU A 119 -10.25 3.40 17.48
N ARG A 120 -11.12 3.57 18.48
CA ARG A 120 -11.69 4.88 18.84
C ARG A 120 -10.64 5.80 19.48
N THR A 121 -9.66 5.28 20.21
CA THR A 121 -8.56 6.10 20.77
C THR A 121 -7.58 6.54 19.68
N GLN A 122 -7.43 5.74 18.61
CA GLN A 122 -6.58 6.03 17.45
C GLN A 122 -7.37 6.66 16.29
N ALA A 123 -8.16 7.71 16.56
CA ALA A 123 -9.13 8.27 15.62
C ALA A 123 -8.51 8.76 14.28
N HIS A 124 -7.26 9.22 14.29
CA HIS A 124 -6.55 9.70 13.11
C HIS A 124 -6.02 8.56 12.22
N LEU A 125 -5.82 7.36 12.78
CA LEU A 125 -5.32 6.19 12.05
C LEU A 125 -6.43 5.19 11.70
N ARG A 126 -7.54 5.15 12.46
CA ARG A 126 -8.62 4.18 12.22
C ARG A 126 -9.15 4.15 10.78
N PRO A 127 -9.24 5.25 9.98
CA PRO A 127 -9.72 5.16 8.60
C PRO A 127 -8.84 4.30 7.69
N ARG A 128 -7.60 4.01 8.11
CA ARG A 128 -6.67 3.12 7.41
C ARG A 128 -6.92 1.64 7.69
N THR A 129 -7.82 1.31 8.62
CA THR A 129 -8.26 -0.07 8.87
C THR A 129 -9.38 -0.49 7.91
N ASN A 130 -9.54 -1.79 7.68
CA ASN A 130 -10.54 -2.33 6.76
C ASN A 130 -11.97 -1.86 7.09
N THR A 131 -12.41 -2.03 8.35
CA THR A 131 -13.78 -1.72 8.77
C THR A 131 -14.08 -0.23 8.73
N PHE A 132 -13.29 0.61 9.41
CA PHE A 132 -13.54 2.05 9.44
C PHE A 132 -13.28 2.71 8.08
N GLY A 133 -12.35 2.18 7.28
CA GLY A 133 -12.17 2.60 5.89
C GLY A 133 -13.39 2.30 5.02
N ALA A 134 -14.01 1.13 5.19
CA ALA A 134 -15.26 0.78 4.48
C ALA A 134 -16.41 1.71 4.90
N VAL A 135 -16.58 1.96 6.20
CA VAL A 135 -17.59 2.90 6.72
C VAL A 135 -17.37 4.30 6.14
N ALA A 136 -16.13 4.79 6.10
CA ALA A 136 -15.81 6.10 5.55
C ALA A 136 -16.16 6.20 4.05
N ARG A 137 -15.86 5.16 3.25
CA ARG A 137 -16.22 5.11 1.83
C ARG A 137 -17.74 5.06 1.62
N PHE A 138 -18.45 4.24 2.38
CA PHE A 138 -19.92 4.15 2.31
C PHE A 138 -20.59 5.49 2.64
N ARG A 139 -20.13 6.16 3.71
CA ARG A 139 -20.60 7.51 4.07
C ARG A 139 -20.38 8.52 2.94
N LYS A 140 -19.24 8.43 2.26
CA LYS A 140 -18.93 9.30 1.10
C LYS A 140 -19.87 9.03 -0.07
N SER A 141 -20.16 7.77 -0.39
CA SER A 141 -21.05 7.43 -1.51
C SER A 141 -22.51 7.81 -1.26
N GLY A 142 -22.95 7.83 0.00
CA GLY A 142 -24.29 8.25 0.39
C GLY A 142 -24.52 9.77 0.43
N LYS A 143 -23.48 10.58 0.21
CA LYS A 143 -23.56 12.06 0.24
C LYS A 143 -23.65 12.68 -1.16
N LYS A 144 -24.35 12.01 -2.08
CA LYS A 144 -24.77 12.58 -3.36
C LYS A 144 -26.08 13.33 -3.12
N GLU A 145 -25.98 14.62 -2.81
CA GLU A 145 -27.04 15.61 -3.04
C GLU A 145 -26.62 16.48 -4.22
#